data_AF-A0A286EET9-F1
#
_entry.id   AF-A0A286EET9-F1
#
_cell.length_a   1.000
_cell.length_b   1.000
_cell.length_c   1.000
_cell.angle_alpha   90.00
_cell.angle_beta   90.00
_cell.angle_gamma   90.00
#
_symmetry.space_group_name_H-M   'P 1'
#
loop_
_entity.id
_entity.type
_entity.pdbx_description
1 polymer ?
#
loop_
_entity_poly.entity_id
_entity_poly.type
_entity_poly.pdbx_seq_one_letter_code
_entity_poly.pdbx_strand_id
1 'polypeptide(L)'
;MFFTHLNDFFEMLNHPSVELDEWYLADFIEQNVDVLQSHQAFDILVQFVSYLLQHDYGDFEYEIRTIIAALKRQADTNEIFWTEVQQNQFNHYFQAA
;
A
#
# COMPACT_ATOMS: atom_id res chain seq x y z
N MET A 1 -10.02 -2.95 -8.78
CA MET A 1 -10.77 -2.92 -7.49
C MET A 1 -9.85 -2.47 -6.37
N PHE A 2 -8.77 -3.20 -6.06
CA PHE A 2 -7.83 -2.83 -4.99
C PHE A 2 -7.34 -1.37 -5.05
N PHE A 3 -6.77 -0.92 -6.19
CA PHE A 3 -6.28 0.47 -6.32
C PHE A 3 -7.38 1.53 -6.24
N THR A 4 -8.61 1.19 -6.60
CA THR A 4 -9.76 2.10 -6.41
C THR A 4 -10.04 2.27 -4.92
N HIS A 5 -10.14 1.17 -4.17
CA HIS A 5 -10.35 1.24 -2.72
C HIS A 5 -9.17 1.89 -1.99
N LEU A 6 -7.94 1.69 -2.49
CA LEU A 6 -6.75 2.37 -1.97
C LEU A 6 -6.84 3.90 -2.15
N ASN A 7 -7.28 4.37 -3.32
CA ASN A 7 -7.49 5.80 -3.54
C ASN A 7 -8.56 6.36 -2.63
N ASP A 8 -9.72 5.68 -2.56
CA ASP A 8 -10.81 6.08 -1.70
C ASP A 8 -10.36 6.16 -0.23
N PHE A 9 -9.50 5.21 0.20
CA PHE A 9 -8.89 5.20 1.52
C PHE A 9 -7.97 6.40 1.75
N PHE A 10 -7.07 6.73 0.83
CA PHE A 10 -6.21 7.91 0.97
C PHE A 10 -6.98 9.23 0.87
N GLU A 11 -8.04 9.30 0.05
CA GLU A 11 -8.94 10.45 0.02
C GLU A 11 -9.67 10.63 1.36
N MET A 12 -10.13 9.54 1.97
CA MET A 12 -10.72 9.55 3.30
C MET A 12 -9.73 10.05 4.36
N LEU A 13 -8.48 9.58 4.33
CA LEU A 13 -7.43 10.00 5.28
C LEU A 13 -7.09 11.48 5.18
N ASN A 14 -7.15 12.06 3.98
CA ASN A 14 -6.93 13.49 3.76
C ASN A 14 -8.15 14.37 4.06
N HIS A 15 -9.31 13.78 4.37
CA HIS A 15 -10.52 14.56 4.56
C HIS A 15 -10.57 15.17 5.97
N PRO A 16 -10.61 16.51 6.12
CA PRO A 16 -10.43 17.20 7.40
C PRO A 16 -11.55 16.96 8.43
N SER A 17 -12.66 16.35 8.02
CA SER A 17 -13.79 16.02 8.90
C SER A 17 -13.90 14.54 9.23
N VAL A 18 -12.97 13.70 8.75
CA VAL A 18 -12.97 12.28 9.08
C VAL A 18 -12.25 12.11 10.42
N GLU A 19 -12.95 11.53 11.39
CA GLU A 19 -12.34 11.02 12.60
C GLU A 19 -11.83 9.60 12.32
N LEU A 20 -10.51 9.44 12.30
CA LEU A 20 -9.88 8.12 12.16
C LEU A 20 -9.92 7.42 13.50
N ASP A 21 -10.57 6.26 13.56
CA ASP A 21 -10.42 5.35 14.68
C ASP A 21 -9.05 4.65 14.65
N GLU A 22 -8.69 3.98 15.73
CA GLU A 22 -7.39 3.29 15.86
C GLU A 22 -7.26 2.02 14.98
N TRP A 23 -8.35 1.55 14.38
CA TRP A 23 -8.46 0.31 13.60
C TRP A 23 -8.55 0.55 12.09
N TYR A 24 -8.69 1.79 11.61
CA TYR A 24 -8.88 2.15 10.19
C TYR A 24 -8.01 1.37 9.20
N LEU A 25 -6.72 1.19 9.52
CA LEU A 25 -5.76 0.52 8.67
C LEU A 25 -5.89 -1.01 8.74
N ALA A 26 -6.22 -1.54 9.91
CA ALA A 26 -6.51 -2.97 10.10
C ALA A 26 -7.78 -3.35 9.32
N ASP A 27 -8.82 -2.53 9.41
CA ASP A 27 -10.07 -2.72 8.66
C ASP A 27 -9.83 -2.69 7.15
N PHE A 28 -9.02 -1.75 6.66
CA PHE A 28 -8.65 -1.72 5.25
C PHE A 28 -7.94 -3.02 4.82
N ILE A 29 -7.00 -3.52 5.63
CA ILE A 29 -6.26 -4.76 5.36
C ILE A 29 -7.18 -5.97 5.35
N GLU A 30 -8.05 -6.11 6.36
CA GLU A 30 -8.98 -7.24 6.45
C GLU A 30 -9.89 -7.29 5.22
N GLN A 31 -10.40 -6.12 4.79
CA GLN A 31 -11.37 -6.03 3.70
C GLN A 31 -10.75 -6.14 2.30
N ASN A 32 -9.47 -5.74 2.13
CA ASN A 32 -8.86 -5.58 0.80
C ASN A 32 -7.64 -6.46 0.55
N VAL A 33 -6.95 -6.90 1.60
CA VAL A 33 -5.72 -7.70 1.49
C VAL A 33 -5.98 -9.14 1.90
N ASP A 34 -6.52 -9.37 3.10
CA ASP A 34 -6.64 -10.73 3.66
C ASP A 34 -7.65 -11.61 2.89
N VAL A 35 -8.53 -10.98 2.08
CA VAL A 35 -9.46 -11.66 1.16
C VAL A 35 -8.81 -12.17 -0.13
N LEU A 36 -7.59 -11.73 -0.45
CA LEU A 36 -6.90 -12.07 -1.69
C LEU A 36 -6.31 -13.48 -1.63
N GLN A 37 -6.30 -14.19 -2.76
CA GLN A 37 -5.44 -15.36 -2.90
C GLN A 37 -3.96 -14.92 -2.97
N SER A 38 -3.04 -15.79 -2.56
CA SER A 38 -1.60 -15.50 -2.54
C SER A 38 -1.08 -14.94 -3.87
N HIS A 39 -1.46 -15.53 -5.01
CA HIS A 39 -1.04 -15.02 -6.33
C HIS A 39 -1.61 -13.63 -6.65
N GLN A 40 -2.84 -13.33 -6.20
CA GLN A 40 -3.45 -12.00 -6.42
C GLN A 40 -2.75 -10.94 -5.57
N ALA A 41 -2.40 -11.28 -4.32
CA ALA A 41 -1.64 -10.41 -3.45
C ALA A 41 -0.25 -10.11 -4.04
N PHE A 42 0.41 -11.11 -4.62
CA PHE A 42 1.68 -10.90 -5.32
C PHE A 42 1.55 -10.02 -6.56
N ASP A 43 0.56 -10.27 -7.42
CA ASP A 43 0.30 -9.45 -8.61
C ASP A 43 0.04 -7.98 -8.25
N ILE A 44 -0.72 -7.75 -7.16
CA ILE A 44 -0.96 -6.41 -6.63
C ILE A 44 0.33 -5.81 -6.09
N LEU A 45 1.11 -6.56 -5.31
CA LEU A 45 2.36 -6.11 -4.71
C LEU A 45 3.37 -5.59 -5.77
N VAL A 46 3.50 -6.31 -6.89
CA VAL A 46 4.35 -5.88 -8.03
C VAL A 46 3.83 -4.58 -8.66
N GLN A 47 2.51 -4.44 -8.81
CA GLN A 47 1.89 -3.24 -9.37
C GLN A 47 1.95 -2.06 -8.40
N PHE A 48 1.85 -2.31 -7.10
CA PHE A 48 1.71 -1.29 -6.05
C PHE A 48 2.88 -0.31 -6.04
N VAL A 49 4.10 -0.82 -6.18
CA VAL A 49 5.30 0.02 -6.21
C VAL A 49 5.30 0.94 -7.42
N SER A 50 4.93 0.43 -8.60
CA SER A 50 4.82 1.24 -9.81
C SER A 50 3.70 2.28 -9.71
N TYR A 51 2.60 1.90 -9.06
CA TYR A 51 1.46 2.77 -8.81
C TYR A 51 1.85 3.95 -7.91
N LEU A 52 2.49 3.67 -6.76
CA LEU A 52 2.93 4.73 -5.83
C LEU A 52 3.89 5.73 -6.48
N LEU A 53 4.77 5.29 -7.36
CA LEU A 53 5.70 6.19 -8.05
C LEU A 53 5.02 7.15 -9.05
N GLN A 54 3.75 6.91 -9.39
CA GLN A 54 2.96 7.75 -10.29
C GLN A 54 2.02 8.72 -9.55
N HIS A 55 1.93 8.60 -8.23
CA HIS A 55 0.98 9.34 -7.40
C HIS A 55 1.69 9.97 -6.19
N ASP A 56 1.21 11.14 -5.76
CA ASP A 56 1.81 11.84 -4.61
C ASP A 56 1.12 11.40 -3.32
N TYR A 57 1.75 10.52 -2.54
CA TYR A 57 1.25 10.00 -1.27
C TYR A 57 2.27 10.13 -0.13
N GLY A 58 3.17 11.11 -0.21
CA GLY A 58 4.26 11.29 0.76
C GLY A 58 3.80 11.34 2.22
N ASP A 59 2.62 11.92 2.47
CA ASP A 59 2.05 12.05 3.82
C ASP A 59 1.55 10.72 4.43
N PHE A 60 1.47 9.64 3.64
CA PHE A 60 0.91 8.35 4.04
C PHE A 60 1.95 7.22 4.10
N GLU A 61 3.21 7.55 4.40
CA GLU A 61 4.30 6.57 4.47
C GLU A 61 3.96 5.37 5.37
N TYR A 62 3.40 5.65 6.54
CA TYR A 62 3.07 4.63 7.54
C TYR A 62 2.05 3.62 6.99
N GLU A 63 0.97 4.10 6.40
CA GLU A 63 -0.10 3.28 5.80
C GLU A 63 0.45 2.47 4.63
N ILE A 64 1.22 3.12 3.75
CA ILE A 64 1.82 2.50 2.57
C ILE A 64 2.73 1.34 2.97
N ARG A 65 3.64 1.54 3.93
CA ARG A 65 4.56 0.49 4.38
C ARG A 65 3.80 -0.67 5.01
N THR A 66 2.76 -0.37 5.78
CA THR A 66 1.94 -1.38 6.44
C THR A 66 1.14 -2.22 5.43
N ILE A 67 0.56 -1.58 4.40
CA ILE A 67 -0.16 -2.27 3.31
C ILE A 67 0.80 -3.16 2.51
N ILE A 68 2.02 -2.68 2.19
CA ILE A 68 3.04 -3.48 1.50
C ILE A 68 3.43 -4.71 2.33
N ALA A 69 3.61 -4.54 3.64
CA ALA A 69 3.93 -5.66 4.54
C ALA A 69 2.79 -6.69 4.59
N ALA A 70 1.53 -6.24 4.65
CA ALA A 70 0.35 -7.10 4.62
C ALA A 70 0.24 -7.87 3.29
N LEU A 71 0.42 -7.20 2.16
CA LEU A 71 0.40 -7.83 0.83
C LEU A 71 1.51 -8.88 0.70
N LYS A 72 2.73 -8.58 1.17
CA LYS A 72 3.84 -9.55 1.17
C LYS A 72 3.54 -10.78 2.03
N ARG A 73 2.95 -10.57 3.21
CA ARG A 73 2.51 -11.66 4.09
C ARG A 73 1.43 -12.51 3.40
N GLN A 74 0.42 -11.88 2.81
CA GLN A 74 -0.68 -12.59 2.14
C GLN A 74 -0.20 -13.34 0.89
N ALA A 75 0.77 -12.79 0.17
CA ALA A 75 1.40 -13.44 -0.96
C ALA A 75 2.21 -14.69 -0.56
N ASP A 76 2.57 -14.85 0.72
CA ASP A 76 3.40 -15.93 1.25
C ASP A 76 4.67 -16.15 0.41
N THR A 77 5.39 -15.05 0.17
CA THR A 77 6.53 -15.05 -0.74
C THR A 77 7.76 -14.35 -0.18
N ASN A 78 8.92 -14.87 -0.58
CA ASN A 78 10.22 -14.24 -0.41
C ASN A 78 10.75 -13.63 -1.71
N GLU A 79 9.96 -13.65 -2.79
CA GLU A 79 10.34 -13.09 -4.07
C GLU A 79 10.54 -11.57 -4.00
N ILE A 80 11.49 -11.08 -4.79
CA ILE A 80 11.71 -9.66 -4.99
C ILE A 80 10.64 -9.17 -5.97
N PHE A 81 9.82 -8.21 -5.52
CA PHE A 81 8.67 -7.71 -6.28
C PHE A 81 8.91 -6.31 -6.90
N TRP A 82 10.10 -5.74 -6.72
CA TRP A 82 10.50 -4.46 -7.31
C TRP A 82 11.87 -4.59 -7.99
N THR A 83 12.12 -3.74 -8.97
CA THR A 83 13.46 -3.56 -9.56
C THR A 83 14.34 -2.71 -8.64
N GLU A 84 15.66 -2.76 -8.81
CA GLU A 84 16.60 -1.92 -8.08
C GLU A 84 16.29 -0.41 -8.27
N VAL A 85 15.87 -0.02 -9.49
CA VAL A 85 15.45 1.36 -9.79
C VAL A 85 14.23 1.75 -8.94
N GLN A 86 13.20 0.92 -8.92
CA GLN A 86 11.99 1.17 -8.13
C GLN A 86 12.29 1.18 -6.63
N GLN A 87 13.15 0.29 -6.15
CA GLN A 87 13.58 0.26 -4.75
C GLN A 87 14.28 1.57 -4.35
N ASN A 88 15.19 2.07 -5.20
CA ASN A 88 15.90 3.31 -4.95
C ASN A 88 14.95 4.51 -4.98
N GLN A 89 14.00 4.55 -5.91
CA GLN A 89 12.99 5.60 -5.98
C GLN A 89 12.06 5.57 -4.76
N PHE A 90 11.58 4.40 -4.36
CA PHE A 90 10.75 4.22 -3.17
C PHE A 90 11.49 4.69 -1.92
N ASN A 91 12.75 4.28 -1.74
CA ASN A 91 13.57 4.72 -0.60
C ASN A 91 13.81 6.23 -0.60
N HIS A 92 14.04 6.84 -1.77
CA HIS A 92 14.21 8.29 -1.87
C HIS A 92 12.93 9.03 -1.49
N TYR A 93 11.79 8.55 -2.00
CA TYR A 93 10.47 9.15 -1.78
C TYR A 93 10.12 9.22 -0.28
N PHE A 94 10.49 8.19 0.48
CA PHE A 94 10.25 8.11 1.93
C PHE A 94 11.44 8.52 2.82
N GLN A 95 12.53 9.03 2.25
CA GLN A 95 13.65 9.64 3.00
C GLN A 95 13.67 11.17 2.88
N ALA A 96 12.88 11.73 1.96
CA ALA A 96 12.79 13.16 1.69
C ALA A 96 11.57 13.86 2.34
N ALA A 97 10.69 13.09 2.98
CA ALA A 97 9.58 13.59 3.83
C ALA A 97 10.07 13.81 5.27
#